data_AF-A0AAD9NQA1-F1
#
_entry.id   AF-A0AAD9NQA1-F1
#
_cell.length_a   1.000
_cell.length_b   1.000
_cell.length_c   1.000
_cell.angle_alpha   90.00
_cell.angle_beta   90.00
_cell.angle_gamma   90.00
#
_symmetry.space_group_name_H-M   'P 1'
#
loop_
_entity.id
_entity.type
_entity.pdbx_description
1 polymer ?
#
loop_
_entity_poly.entity_id
_entity_poly.type
_entity_poly.pdbx_seq_one_letter_code
_entity_poly.pdbx_strand_id
1 'polypeptide(L)'
;MRAYIKQQHLEQERLHLPTLRHTMEVLWLPYLDELAREIGCRPNLARLMLIDPTLAMSCYFGPAAAYQFRLEGPGKWTEARETVLTTWERIYYPLNKKRAEELAQKRTRSGYGSYLKILAVLLVLVAVCIMWFR
;
A
#
# COMPACT_ATOMS: atom_id res chain seq x y z
N MET A 1 -13.11 -19.07 -25.24
CA MET A 1 -12.42 -19.97 -24.28
C MET A 1 -11.38 -20.88 -24.92
N ARG A 2 -11.75 -21.88 -25.75
CA ARG A 2 -10.78 -22.85 -26.32
C ARG A 2 -9.64 -22.21 -27.14
N ALA A 3 -9.94 -21.18 -27.93
CA ALA A 3 -8.93 -20.46 -28.70
C ALA A 3 -7.92 -19.73 -27.80
N TYR A 4 -8.39 -19.08 -26.72
CA TYR A 4 -7.54 -18.42 -25.73
C TYR A 4 -6.62 -19.41 -25.02
N ILE A 5 -7.16 -20.56 -24.58
CA ILE A 5 -6.37 -21.62 -23.95
C ILE A 5 -5.25 -22.10 -24.91
N LYS A 6 -5.58 -22.30 -26.19
CA LYS A 6 -4.58 -22.67 -27.20
C LYS A 6 -3.49 -21.59 -27.36
N GLN A 7 -3.86 -20.30 -27.36
CA GLN A 7 -2.90 -19.20 -27.40
C GLN A 7 -1.97 -19.19 -26.17
N GLN A 8 -2.53 -19.37 -24.97
CA GLN A 8 -1.75 -19.46 -23.74
C GLN A 8 -0.76 -20.63 -23.77
N HIS A 9 -1.20 -21.83 -24.21
CA HIS A 9 -0.29 -22.96 -24.36
C HIS A 9 0.85 -22.68 -25.35
N LEU A 10 0.57 -22.03 -26.48
CA LEU A 10 1.59 -21.64 -27.44
C LEU A 10 2.60 -20.64 -26.86
N GLU A 11 2.15 -19.67 -26.05
CA GLU A 11 3.04 -18.75 -25.35
C GLU A 11 3.90 -19.47 -24.31
N GLN A 12 3.32 -20.42 -23.56
CA GLN A 12 4.06 -21.23 -22.58
C GLN A 12 5.15 -22.07 -23.26
N GLU A 13 4.84 -22.73 -24.37
CA GLU A 13 5.80 -23.50 -25.18
C GLU A 13 6.94 -22.64 -25.74
N ARG A 14 6.67 -21.36 -26.03
CA ARG A 14 7.69 -20.42 -26.53
C ARG A 14 8.68 -20.00 -25.43
N LEU A 15 8.20 -19.88 -24.19
CA LEU A 15 8.95 -19.31 -23.08
C LEU A 15 9.67 -20.36 -22.22
N HIS A 16 9.20 -21.61 -22.21
CA HIS A 16 9.68 -22.66 -21.32
C HIS A 16 10.28 -23.85 -22.07
N LEU A 17 11.10 -24.61 -21.35
CA LEU A 17 11.59 -25.90 -21.85
C LEU A 17 10.43 -26.90 -21.93
N PRO A 18 10.47 -27.85 -22.88
CA PRO A 18 9.42 -28.86 -23.02
C PRO A 18 9.54 -29.91 -21.90
N THR A 19 9.11 -29.55 -20.69
CA THR A 19 9.00 -30.46 -19.54
C THR A 19 7.58 -30.43 -18.98
N LEU A 20 7.14 -31.54 -18.39
CA LEU A 20 5.82 -31.67 -17.79
C LEU A 20 5.57 -30.72 -16.59
N ARG A 21 6.62 -30.07 -16.07
CA ARG A 21 6.50 -29.15 -14.92
C ARG A 21 5.93 -27.79 -15.35
N HIS A 22 6.19 -27.37 -16.58
CA HIS A 22 5.80 -26.05 -17.08
C HIS A 22 4.37 -26.01 -17.68
N THR A 23 3.57 -27.09 -17.55
CA THR A 23 2.24 -27.17 -18.18
C THR A 23 1.22 -26.19 -17.58
N MET A 24 1.34 -25.86 -16.30
CA MET A 24 0.43 -24.95 -15.58
C MET A 24 1.12 -23.65 -15.15
N GLU A 25 2.34 -23.41 -15.63
CA GLU A 25 3.07 -22.20 -15.27
C GLU A 25 2.47 -20.98 -15.96
N VAL A 26 2.39 -19.88 -15.21
CA VAL A 26 1.87 -18.60 -15.67
C VAL A 26 2.67 -17.49 -15.04
N LEU A 27 2.81 -16.38 -15.77
CA LEU A 27 3.37 -15.16 -15.20
C LEU A 27 2.39 -14.58 -14.19
N TRP A 28 2.82 -14.47 -12.95
CA TRP A 28 1.99 -14.09 -11.82
C TRP A 28 1.28 -12.73 -12.00
N LEU A 29 2.01 -11.69 -12.42
CA LEU A 29 1.44 -10.33 -12.51
C LEU A 29 0.41 -10.20 -13.66
N PRO A 30 0.70 -10.61 -14.91
CA PRO A 30 -0.30 -10.59 -16.00
C PRO A 30 -1.55 -11.41 -15.67
N TYR A 31 -1.36 -12.59 -15.05
CA TYR A 31 -2.46 -13.46 -14.66
C TYR A 31 -3.39 -12.78 -13.64
N LEU A 32 -2.81 -12.16 -12.59
CA LEU A 32 -3.60 -11.42 -11.61
C LEU A 32 -4.30 -10.20 -12.22
N ASP A 33 -3.62 -9.47 -13.11
CA ASP A 33 -4.20 -8.30 -13.79
C ASP A 33 -5.37 -8.68 -14.71
N GLU A 34 -5.29 -9.84 -15.37
CA GLU A 34 -6.38 -10.40 -16.17
C GLU A 34 -7.58 -10.73 -15.28
N LEU A 35 -7.37 -11.50 -14.20
CA LEU A 35 -8.44 -11.81 -13.24
C LEU A 35 -9.06 -10.55 -12.63
N ALA A 36 -8.23 -9.59 -12.23
CA ALA A 36 -8.69 -8.34 -11.64
C ALA A 36 -9.47 -7.47 -12.62
N ARG A 37 -9.16 -7.57 -13.93
CA ARG A 37 -9.93 -6.92 -14.99
C ARG A 37 -11.31 -7.56 -15.15
N GLU A 38 -11.38 -8.89 -15.18
CA GLU A 38 -12.64 -9.63 -15.27
C GLU A 38 -13.56 -9.37 -14.05
N ILE A 39 -12.98 -9.27 -12.86
CA ILE A 39 -13.72 -8.97 -11.62
C ILE A 39 -14.05 -7.47 -11.51
N GLY A 40 -13.29 -6.60 -12.18
CA GLY A 40 -13.42 -5.15 -12.08
C GLY A 40 -12.76 -4.54 -10.83
N CYS A 41 -11.77 -5.22 -10.23
CA CYS A 41 -10.99 -4.73 -9.09
C CYS A 41 -9.57 -4.24 -9.46
N ARG A 42 -9.21 -4.26 -10.75
CA ARG A 42 -7.92 -3.76 -11.23
C ARG A 42 -7.85 -2.23 -11.04
N PRO A 43 -6.90 -1.70 -10.25
CA PRO A 43 -6.79 -0.25 -10.03
C PRO A 43 -6.37 0.46 -11.32
N ASN A 44 -7.10 1.50 -11.71
CA ASN A 44 -6.71 2.34 -12.84
C ASN A 44 -5.62 3.33 -12.41
N LEU A 45 -4.35 3.01 -12.68
CA LEU A 45 -3.21 3.81 -12.23
C LEU A 45 -3.22 5.25 -12.77
N ALA A 46 -3.71 5.49 -13.99
CA ALA A 46 -3.80 6.85 -14.53
C ALA A 46 -4.83 7.69 -13.77
N ARG A 47 -6.01 7.12 -13.49
CA ARG A 47 -7.03 7.75 -12.64
C ARG A 47 -6.52 7.93 -11.21
N LEU A 48 -5.84 6.92 -10.68
CA LEU A 48 -5.30 6.93 -9.32
C LEU A 48 -4.24 8.01 -9.16
N MET A 49 -3.42 8.25 -10.18
CA MET A 49 -2.40 9.30 -10.16
C MET A 49 -3.01 10.71 -10.04
N LEU A 50 -4.21 10.93 -10.59
CA LEU A 50 -4.94 12.20 -10.48
C LEU A 50 -5.57 12.41 -9.09
N ILE A 51 -6.01 11.34 -8.44
CA ILE A 51 -6.73 11.39 -7.15
C ILE A 51 -5.74 11.30 -5.97
N ASP A 52 -4.79 10.37 -6.05
CA ASP A 52 -3.80 10.07 -5.02
C ASP A 52 -2.45 9.70 -5.67
N PRO A 53 -1.62 10.70 -6.01
CA PRO A 53 -0.34 10.47 -6.69
C PRO A 53 0.62 9.63 -5.84
N THR A 54 0.57 9.75 -4.50
CA THR A 54 1.44 8.98 -3.61
C THR A 54 1.11 7.48 -3.65
N LEU A 55 -0.18 7.15 -3.63
CA LEU A 55 -0.63 5.76 -3.75
C LEU A 55 -0.33 5.22 -5.15
N ALA A 56 -0.55 6.00 -6.21
CA ALA A 56 -0.25 5.59 -7.59
C ALA A 56 1.23 5.27 -7.80
N MET A 57 2.12 6.14 -7.30
CA MET A 57 3.57 5.92 -7.36
C MET A 57 3.98 4.66 -6.57
N SER A 58 3.35 4.44 -5.42
CA SER A 58 3.60 3.25 -4.59
C SER A 58 3.09 1.97 -5.27
N CYS A 59 2.01 2.03 -6.05
CA CYS A 59 1.51 0.88 -6.80
C CYS A 59 2.37 0.58 -8.03
N TYR A 60 2.86 1.62 -8.72
CA TYR A 60 3.63 1.47 -9.97
C TYR A 60 5.11 1.15 -9.74
N PHE A 61 5.78 1.86 -8.81
CA PHE A 61 7.21 1.69 -8.52
C PHE A 61 7.49 0.83 -7.30
N GLY A 62 6.48 0.58 -6.46
CA GLY A 62 6.61 -0.28 -5.30
C GLY A 62 6.40 -1.76 -5.62
N PRO A 63 6.44 -2.61 -4.59
CA PRO A 63 6.14 -4.03 -4.77
C PRO A 63 4.69 -4.20 -5.20
N ALA A 64 4.46 -5.10 -6.15
CA ALA A 64 3.12 -5.54 -6.53
C ALA A 64 2.47 -6.32 -5.36
N ALA A 65 1.87 -5.59 -4.43
CA ALA A 65 1.27 -6.16 -3.23
C ALA A 65 -0.19 -6.58 -3.52
N ALA A 66 -0.62 -7.73 -2.99
CA ALA A 66 -1.98 -8.22 -3.18
C ALA A 66 -3.07 -7.23 -2.72
N TYR A 67 -2.73 -6.31 -1.80
CA TYR A 67 -3.62 -5.26 -1.32
C TYR A 67 -4.06 -4.28 -2.42
N GLN A 68 -3.30 -4.14 -3.51
CA GLN A 68 -3.62 -3.26 -4.63
C GLN A 68 -4.94 -3.65 -5.31
N PHE A 69 -5.23 -4.95 -5.40
CA PHE A 69 -6.47 -5.48 -5.98
C PHE A 69 -7.69 -5.33 -5.07
N ARG A 70 -7.54 -4.71 -3.88
CA ARG A 70 -8.65 -4.36 -2.98
C ARG A 70 -8.84 -2.85 -2.81
N LEU A 71 -8.17 -2.04 -3.63
CA LEU A 71 -8.32 -0.59 -3.64
C LEU A 71 -9.66 -0.15 -4.27
N GLU A 72 -10.09 -0.87 -5.31
CA GLU A 72 -11.27 -0.57 -6.12
C GLU A 72 -12.05 -1.87 -6.42
N GLY A 73 -13.28 -1.74 -6.91
CA GLY A 73 -14.11 -2.88 -7.31
C GLY A 73 -14.87 -3.58 -6.17
N PRO A 74 -15.50 -4.73 -6.45
CA PRO A 74 -16.21 -5.51 -5.45
C PRO A 74 -15.23 -6.08 -4.42
N GLY A 75 -15.60 -6.04 -3.13
CA GLY A 75 -14.71 -6.47 -2.05
C GLY A 75 -13.59 -5.47 -1.70
N LYS A 76 -13.77 -4.19 -2.09
CA LYS A 76 -12.91 -3.09 -1.66
C LYS A 76 -12.69 -3.11 -0.14
N TRP A 77 -11.44 -2.97 0.26
CA TRP A 77 -11.04 -2.95 1.66
C TRP A 77 -10.61 -1.53 2.05
N THR A 78 -11.23 -0.97 3.09
CA THR A 78 -11.05 0.41 3.55
C THR A 78 -9.60 0.73 3.90
N GLU A 79 -8.88 -0.21 4.49
CA GLU A 79 -7.51 -0.08 4.95
C GLU A 79 -6.48 -0.47 3.88
N ALA A 80 -6.92 -0.84 2.67
CA ALA A 80 -6.02 -1.25 1.59
C ALA A 80 -5.01 -0.14 1.25
N ARG A 81 -5.45 1.12 1.24
CA ARG A 81 -4.59 2.28 0.97
C ARG A 81 -3.43 2.36 1.95
N GLU A 82 -3.74 2.43 3.26
CA GLU A 82 -2.71 2.53 4.30
C GLU A 82 -1.80 1.29 4.27
N THR A 83 -2.39 0.12 4.03
CA THR A 83 -1.65 -1.14 3.96
C THR A 83 -0.65 -1.13 2.81
N VAL A 84 -1.02 -0.65 1.62
CA VAL A 84 -0.08 -0.52 0.49
C VAL A 84 1.07 0.42 0.85
N LEU A 85 0.78 1.61 1.39
CA LEU A 85 1.79 2.61 1.74
C LEU A 85 2.77 2.12 2.82
N THR A 86 2.27 1.37 3.81
CA THR A 86 3.07 0.84 4.93
C THR A 86 3.75 -0.49 4.61
N THR A 87 3.71 -0.96 3.35
CA THR A 87 4.29 -2.25 2.95
C THR A 87 5.77 -2.35 3.29
N TRP A 88 6.56 -1.32 2.97
CA TRP A 88 7.99 -1.29 3.28
C TRP A 88 8.24 -1.28 4.79
N GLU A 89 7.45 -0.55 5.57
CA GLU A 89 7.60 -0.54 7.02
C GLU A 89 7.43 -1.94 7.60
N ARG A 90 6.44 -2.72 7.14
CA ARG A 90 6.24 -4.11 7.57
C ARG A 90 7.37 -5.04 7.14
N ILE A 91 7.95 -4.83 5.96
CA ILE A 91 9.10 -5.62 5.48
C ILE A 91 10.32 -5.37 6.37
N TYR A 92 10.59 -4.11 6.74
CA TYR A 92 11.75 -3.74 7.54
C TYR A 92 11.55 -3.91 9.06
N TYR A 93 10.31 -3.92 9.53
CA TYR A 93 9.97 -4.09 10.95
C TYR A 93 10.70 -5.27 11.62
N PRO A 94 10.64 -6.52 11.13
CA PRO A 94 11.33 -7.63 11.77
C PRO A 94 12.86 -7.55 11.66
N LEU A 95 13.38 -6.74 10.72
CA LEU A 95 14.81 -6.64 10.46
C LEU A 95 15.52 -5.59 11.34
N ASN A 96 14.77 -4.67 11.95
CA ASN A 96 15.35 -3.59 12.76
C ASN A 96 14.59 -3.41 14.08
N LYS A 97 15.04 -4.10 15.13
CA LYS A 97 14.44 -4.07 16.48
C LYS A 97 14.24 -2.66 17.04
N LYS A 98 15.23 -1.77 16.88
CA LYS A 98 15.14 -0.38 17.38
C LYS A 98 14.02 0.39 16.68
N ARG A 99 13.95 0.31 15.35
CA ARG A 99 12.91 0.97 14.55
C ARG A 99 11.53 0.32 14.79
N ALA A 100 11.48 -0.98 15.02
CA ALA A 100 10.25 -1.70 15.37
C ALA A 100 9.65 -1.19 16.69
N GLU A 101 10.49 -1.07 17.73
CA GLU A 101 10.11 -0.52 19.04
C GLU A 101 9.64 0.95 18.93
N GLU A 102 10.36 1.78 18.17
CA GLU A 102 9.98 3.18 17.93
C GLU A 102 8.64 3.33 17.20
N LEU A 103 8.38 2.52 16.17
CA LEU A 103 7.11 2.53 15.43
C LEU A 103 5.94 2.04 16.29
N ALA A 104 6.16 0.97 17.08
CA ALA A 104 5.19 0.49 18.05
C ALA A 104 4.85 1.55 19.10
N GLN A 105 5.86 2.27 19.61
CA GLN A 105 5.68 3.34 20.57
C GLN A 105 5.01 4.59 19.96
N LYS A 106 5.28 4.91 18.69
CA LYS A 106 4.58 5.99 17.96
C LYS A 106 3.09 5.70 17.81
N ARG A 107 2.73 4.45 17.49
CA ARG A 107 1.33 4.01 17.37
C ARG A 107 0.56 4.15 18.69
N THR A 108 1.21 3.94 19.84
CA THR A 108 0.58 4.06 21.17
C THR A 108 0.56 5.48 21.73
N ARG A 109 1.45 6.37 21.28
CA ARG A 109 1.61 7.74 21.83
C ARG A 109 0.64 8.79 21.26
N SER A 110 -0.20 8.42 20.30
CA SER A 110 -1.14 9.36 19.66
C SER A 110 -2.40 9.55 20.51
N GLY A 111 -2.55 10.73 21.12
CA GLY A 111 -3.81 11.10 21.77
C GLY A 111 -3.76 12.40 22.57
N TYR A 112 -2.84 12.53 23.53
CA TYR A 112 -2.93 13.59 24.54
C TYR A 112 -1.69 14.49 24.67
N GLY A 113 -0.53 14.04 24.17
CA GLY A 113 0.73 14.79 24.29
C GLY A 113 0.78 16.09 23.48
N SER A 114 0.03 16.17 22.38
CA SER A 114 -0.04 17.35 21.52
C SER A 114 -0.83 18.48 22.18
N TYR A 115 -1.98 18.15 22.78
CA TYR A 115 -2.85 19.11 23.46
C TYR A 115 -2.20 19.72 24.71
N LEU A 116 -1.47 18.90 25.50
CA LEU A 116 -0.73 19.39 26.67
C LEU A 116 0.36 20.41 26.31
N LYS A 117 1.02 20.24 25.16
CA LYS A 117 2.03 21.22 24.68
C LYS A 117 1.40 22.54 24.27
N ILE A 118 0.25 22.50 23.59
CA ILE A 118 -0.47 23.71 23.17
C ILE A 118 -0.95 24.49 24.41
N LEU A 119 -1.49 23.80 25.42
CA LEU A 119 -1.92 24.41 26.67
C LEU A 119 -0.77 25.09 27.42
N ALA A 120 0.41 24.45 27.47
CA ALA A 120 1.60 25.02 28.10
C ALA A 120 2.07 26.32 27.39
N VAL A 121 2.06 26.34 26.05
CA VAL A 121 2.38 27.55 25.27
C VAL A 121 1.38 28.67 25.53
N LEU A 122 0.09 28.33 25.64
CA LEU A 122 -0.97 29.29 25.93
C LEU A 122 -0.80 29.94 27.31
N LEU A 123 -0.47 29.14 28.34
CA LEU A 123 -0.17 29.64 29.69
C LEU A 123 1.06 30.57 29.71
N VAL A 124 2.10 30.25 28.95
CA VAL A 124 3.29 31.10 28.82
C VAL A 124 2.93 32.44 28.14
N LEU A 125 2.13 32.41 27.08
CA LEU A 125 1.68 33.64 26.41
C LEU A 125 0.85 34.52 27.33
N VAL A 126 -0.08 33.94 28.10
CA VAL A 126 -0.87 34.67 29.09
C VAL A 126 0.03 35.30 30.16
N ALA A 127 1.02 34.56 30.67
CA ALA A 127 1.99 35.10 31.63
C ALA A 127 2.81 36.27 31.07
N VAL A 128 3.24 36.18 29.80
CA VAL A 128 3.94 37.28 29.11
C VAL A 128 3.04 38.50 28.94
N CYS A 129 1.78 38.31 28.55
CA CYS A 129 0.81 39.40 28.45
C CYS A 129 0.56 40.09 29.80
N ILE A 130 0.45 39.32 30.89
CA ILE A 130 0.29 39.86 32.25
C ILE A 130 1.53 40.65 32.69
N MET A 131 2.74 40.17 32.34
CA MET A 131 3.99 40.89 32.65
C MET A 131 4.16 42.17 31.82
N TRP A 132 3.57 42.25 30.62
CA TRP A 132 3.71 43.41 29.74
C TRP A 132 2.70 44.53 30.06
N PHE A 133 1.59 44.19 30.71
CA PHE A 133 0.53 45.12 31.12
C PHE A 133 0.65 45.59 32.58
N ARG A 134 1.74 45.23 33.28
CA ARG A 134 2.02 45.59 34.67
C ARG A 134 3.24 46.50 34.76
#